data_AF-A0A914T9C8-F1
#
_entry.id   AF-A0A914T9C8-F1
#
_cell.length_a   1.000
_cell.length_b   1.000
_cell.length_c   1.000
_cell.angle_alpha   90.00
_cell.angle_beta   90.00
_cell.angle_gamma   90.00
#
_symmetry.space_group_name_H-M   'P 1'
#
loop_
_entity.id
_entity.type
_entity.pdbx_description
1 polymer ?
#
loop_
_entity_poly.entity_id
_entity_poly.type
_entity_poly.pdbx_seq_one_letter_code
_entity_poly.pdbx_strand_id
1 'polypeptide(L)'
;MSVKYHQKCYHSPSKEPMLLSTSTATAASYEKGCFFTYRGEDTGYFWTATGDCLSVFESNGYIDDATLSFTIAFGSTAKVIHCIYFPLNETSPGLVVAVYDSALTKQKHECYLAYVSLTKKRVLKKVAAPGKVKSLANIIDGEQYPSQVQGLNSSFQRKWPHIIGVSIYKSGAALTHLAMTSEDEEHGEHCHKATNVIILGKTFITDEDSFTFRDDQGQQYSGNRSNFYVSTFAYIERCAIVIMGFRFGGIYMASLRTQRPYAFFMAEGVIRDCAIQDADDDPRGSFYIWFALSRGDKAHALSASALFSEEDERNKCYDNPQFVFGVNFTLTDFMSFLSLKTIHVDRSRLAGSPKDNDTSFNESTISINKSSSLALFTWLSSTIPTRVYGALFDLNMYYFKQTPTRLYHDGTDLRQIPFCSGFQTDDSVDIKNMDILDIVMMPNSLRAFVSVNNEDKDQLFYPSVYSFSLKLLTRKAAMYFTVDSIQDQFLKEVSMNFVENWSNPSNACMKFHALGIGALPYESNDKRFYQLSTFLKHSYHFCIIDFILNDETPVTDLK
;
A
#
# COMPACT_ATOMS: atom_id res chain seq x y z
N MET A 1 6.23 21.74 1.23
CA MET A 1 7.52 21.25 1.77
C MET A 1 7.90 20.04 0.96
N SER A 2 9.08 20.04 0.34
CA SER A 2 9.64 18.86 -0.32
C SER A 2 10.64 18.20 0.62
N VAL A 3 10.64 16.87 0.65
CA VAL A 3 11.73 16.11 1.25
C VAL A 3 12.98 16.42 0.40
N LYS A 4 14.04 16.97 1.00
CA LYS A 4 15.23 17.38 0.24
C LYS A 4 16.17 16.20 -0.05
N TYR A 5 16.16 15.20 0.83
CA TYR A 5 16.93 13.96 0.69
C TYR A 5 16.00 12.78 0.55
N HIS A 6 15.96 12.21 -0.66
CA HIS A 6 15.23 10.99 -0.95
C HIS A 6 16.20 9.81 -0.90
N GLN A 7 15.80 8.73 -0.23
CA GLN A 7 16.45 7.43 -0.40
C GLN A 7 16.40 7.06 -1.90
N LYS A 8 17.52 6.64 -2.46
CA LYS A 8 17.59 6.09 -3.81
C LYS A 8 17.06 4.66 -3.82
N CYS A 9 16.32 4.35 -4.86
CA CYS A 9 15.78 3.04 -5.13
C CYS A 9 16.53 2.46 -6.33
N TYR A 10 17.14 1.31 -6.13
CA TYR A 10 18.01 0.65 -7.09
C TYR A 10 17.29 -0.55 -7.71
N HIS A 11 17.42 -0.71 -9.02
CA HIS A 11 17.10 -1.97 -9.66
C HIS A 11 18.18 -3.00 -9.29
N SER A 12 17.79 -4.21 -8.93
CA SER A 12 18.75 -5.25 -8.54
C SER A 12 19.56 -5.68 -9.78
N PRO A 13 20.87 -5.36 -9.89
CA PRO A 13 21.66 -5.62 -11.11
C PRO A 13 21.88 -7.11 -11.39
N SER A 14 21.67 -7.96 -10.38
CA SER A 14 21.87 -9.39 -10.46
C SER A 14 20.77 -10.13 -11.23
N LYS A 15 19.69 -9.45 -11.65
CA LYS A 15 18.51 -10.12 -12.21
C LYS A 15 17.85 -9.29 -13.32
N GLU A 16 17.75 -9.87 -14.51
CA GLU A 16 17.01 -9.27 -15.62
C GLU A 16 15.50 -9.19 -15.32
N PRO A 17 14.78 -8.17 -15.83
CA PRO A 17 13.33 -8.09 -15.69
C PRO A 17 12.64 -9.37 -16.18
N MET A 18 11.70 -9.89 -15.41
CA MET A 18 10.88 -11.01 -15.87
C MET A 18 9.94 -10.52 -16.96
N LEU A 19 10.21 -10.90 -18.21
CA LEU A 19 9.29 -10.67 -19.32
C LEU A 19 8.09 -11.60 -19.16
N LEU A 20 6.89 -11.00 -19.10
CA LEU A 20 5.64 -11.75 -18.91
C LEU A 20 5.13 -12.37 -20.23
N SER A 21 5.74 -12.05 -21.37
CA SER A 21 5.37 -12.63 -22.67
C SER A 21 6.23 -13.84 -23.03
N THR A 22 5.62 -15.02 -23.02
CA THR A 22 6.20 -16.24 -23.61
C THR A 22 5.55 -16.50 -24.97
N SER A 23 6.34 -16.41 -26.05
CA SER A 23 6.06 -16.82 -27.44
C SER A 23 5.72 -15.74 -28.50
N THR A 24 6.13 -16.06 -29.71
CA THR A 24 6.40 -15.29 -30.94
C THR A 24 5.16 -14.81 -31.73
N ALA A 25 4.13 -14.30 -31.06
CA ALA A 25 3.01 -13.62 -31.73
C ALA A 25 2.88 -12.21 -31.17
N THR A 26 3.00 -11.19 -32.04
CA THR A 26 2.77 -9.74 -31.80
C THR A 26 2.59 -9.37 -30.33
N ALA A 27 3.66 -8.89 -29.69
CA ALA A 27 3.76 -8.56 -28.27
C ALA A 27 2.48 -7.92 -27.69
N ALA A 28 1.56 -8.75 -27.20
CA ALA A 28 0.33 -8.28 -26.61
C ALA A 28 0.67 -7.72 -25.22
N SER A 29 0.59 -6.40 -25.07
CA SER A 29 0.76 -5.73 -23.78
C SER A 29 -0.47 -5.98 -22.90
N TYR A 30 -0.28 -6.32 -21.63
CA TYR A 30 -1.40 -6.45 -20.68
C TYR A 30 -2.10 -5.11 -20.51
N GLU A 31 -3.43 -5.14 -20.37
CA GLU A 31 -4.21 -3.91 -20.14
C GLU A 31 -4.35 -3.57 -18.66
N LYS A 32 -4.35 -4.61 -17.81
CA LYS A 32 -4.58 -4.54 -16.38
C LYS A 32 -3.80 -5.62 -15.66
N GLY A 33 -3.54 -5.38 -14.39
CA GLY A 33 -2.99 -6.37 -13.48
C GLY A 33 -2.74 -5.76 -12.12
N CYS A 34 -2.68 -6.59 -11.09
CA CYS A 34 -2.26 -6.17 -9.76
C CYS A 34 -1.69 -7.36 -8.97
N PHE A 35 -0.89 -7.05 -7.96
CA PHE A 35 -0.49 -8.02 -6.95
C PHE A 35 -1.65 -8.30 -6.02
N PHE A 36 -1.77 -9.55 -5.57
CA PHE A 36 -2.76 -9.91 -4.57
C PHE A 36 -2.14 -9.79 -3.17
N THR A 37 -2.70 -8.88 -2.39
CA THR A 37 -2.44 -8.78 -0.95
C THR A 37 -3.64 -9.27 -0.16
N TYR A 38 -3.42 -10.02 0.90
CA TYR A 38 -4.46 -10.49 1.80
C TYR A 38 -4.12 -10.09 3.23
N ARG A 39 -4.98 -9.27 3.84
CA ARG A 39 -4.77 -8.69 5.19
C ARG A 39 -3.37 -8.10 5.39
N GLY A 40 -2.87 -7.44 4.34
CA GLY A 40 -1.55 -6.81 4.35
C GLY A 40 -0.37 -7.68 3.93
N GLU A 41 -0.60 -8.97 3.71
CA GLU A 41 0.43 -9.92 3.34
C GLU A 41 0.42 -10.19 1.83
N ASP A 42 1.60 -10.40 1.27
CA ASP A 42 1.73 -10.90 -0.09
C ASP A 42 1.22 -12.33 -0.15
N THR A 43 0.23 -12.59 -1.01
CA THR A 43 -0.29 -13.95 -1.21
C THR A 43 0.64 -14.82 -2.06
N GLY A 44 1.66 -14.21 -2.67
CA GLY A 44 2.51 -14.85 -3.67
C GLY A 44 1.91 -14.82 -5.07
N TYR A 45 0.65 -14.41 -5.23
CA TYR A 45 -0.03 -14.38 -6.53
C TYR A 45 -0.15 -12.95 -7.09
N PHE A 46 -0.15 -12.85 -8.40
CA PHE A 46 -0.62 -11.66 -9.11
C PHE A 46 -1.38 -12.05 -10.37
N TRP A 47 -2.16 -11.13 -10.89
CA TRP A 47 -2.89 -11.36 -12.14
C TRP A 47 -2.59 -10.30 -13.16
N THR A 48 -2.74 -10.68 -14.42
CA THR A 48 -2.80 -9.77 -15.56
C THR A 48 -3.99 -10.12 -16.43
N ALA A 49 -4.47 -9.16 -17.22
CA ALA A 49 -5.51 -9.43 -18.19
C ALA A 49 -5.29 -8.67 -19.50
N THR A 50 -5.69 -9.35 -20.58
CA THR A 50 -5.72 -8.81 -21.95
C THR A 50 -7.06 -9.21 -22.56
N GLY A 51 -7.94 -8.24 -22.79
CA GLY A 51 -9.29 -8.51 -23.30
C GLY A 51 -10.09 -9.43 -22.37
N ASP A 52 -10.44 -10.61 -22.90
CA ASP A 52 -11.25 -11.65 -22.27
C ASP A 52 -10.45 -12.67 -21.44
N CYS A 53 -9.12 -12.61 -21.48
CA CYS A 53 -8.24 -13.54 -20.77
C CYS A 53 -7.75 -12.95 -19.44
N LEU A 54 -7.88 -13.75 -18.37
CA LEU A 54 -7.25 -13.54 -17.07
C LEU A 54 -6.09 -14.54 -16.93
N SER A 55 -4.87 -14.05 -16.77
CA SER A 55 -3.69 -14.86 -16.47
C SER A 55 -3.30 -14.67 -15.00
N VAL A 56 -3.09 -15.78 -14.28
CA VAL A 56 -2.68 -15.77 -12.87
C VAL A 56 -1.29 -16.35 -12.77
N PHE A 57 -0.41 -15.59 -12.12
CA PHE A 57 0.98 -15.95 -11.87
C PHE A 57 1.19 -16.22 -10.39
N GLU A 58 2.11 -17.13 -10.09
CA GLU A 58 2.49 -17.53 -8.74
C GLU A 58 3.98 -17.28 -8.55
N SER A 59 4.35 -16.65 -7.44
CA SER A 59 5.71 -16.29 -7.07
C SER A 59 6.06 -16.86 -5.70
N ASN A 60 7.14 -17.64 -5.63
CA ASN A 60 7.62 -18.26 -4.39
C ASN A 60 8.53 -17.29 -3.61
N GLY A 61 8.02 -16.11 -3.31
CA GLY A 61 8.72 -15.08 -2.53
C GLY A 61 9.49 -14.04 -3.36
N TYR A 62 10.06 -14.42 -4.51
CA TYR A 62 10.69 -13.49 -5.46
C TYR A 62 9.90 -13.39 -6.75
N ILE A 63 9.79 -12.17 -7.28
CA ILE A 63 9.00 -11.91 -8.50
C ILE A 63 9.66 -12.49 -9.76
N ASP A 64 10.98 -12.64 -9.74
CA ASP A 64 11.74 -13.18 -10.87
C ASP A 64 11.48 -14.68 -11.08
N ASP A 65 11.07 -15.38 -10.02
CA ASP A 65 10.70 -16.79 -10.04
C ASP A 65 9.20 -16.99 -10.34
N ALA A 66 8.49 -15.91 -10.72
CA ALA A 66 7.08 -16.03 -10.97
C ALA A 66 6.80 -16.89 -12.20
N THR A 67 5.83 -17.79 -12.07
CA THR A 67 5.43 -18.69 -13.17
C THR A 67 3.96 -18.50 -13.47
N LEU A 68 3.58 -18.62 -14.75
CA LEU A 68 2.18 -18.63 -15.14
C LEU A 68 1.51 -19.87 -14.57
N SER A 69 0.62 -19.70 -13.60
CA SER A 69 -0.08 -20.81 -12.94
C SER A 69 -1.22 -21.34 -13.80
N PHE A 70 -2.02 -20.45 -14.38
CA PHE A 70 -3.07 -20.76 -15.36
C PHE A 70 -3.60 -19.51 -16.07
N THR A 71 -4.39 -19.71 -17.13
CA THR A 71 -5.16 -18.65 -17.81
C THR A 71 -6.61 -19.07 -17.99
N ILE A 72 -7.54 -18.16 -17.78
CA ILE A 72 -8.98 -18.34 -18.00
C ILE A 72 -9.44 -17.38 -19.09
N ALA A 73 -10.05 -17.92 -20.15
CA ALA A 73 -10.76 -17.13 -21.15
C ALA A 73 -12.25 -17.07 -20.78
N PHE A 74 -12.81 -15.86 -20.74
CA PHE A 74 -14.23 -15.64 -20.41
C PHE A 74 -15.14 -15.59 -21.65
N GLY A 75 -14.57 -15.71 -22.86
CA GLY A 75 -15.27 -15.68 -24.14
C GLY A 75 -14.98 -14.40 -24.91
N SER A 76 -15.01 -14.47 -26.25
CA SER A 76 -14.54 -13.39 -27.14
C SER A 76 -15.30 -12.06 -27.02
N THR A 77 -16.51 -12.06 -26.44
CA THR A 77 -17.32 -10.87 -26.19
C THR A 77 -17.10 -10.27 -24.80
N ALA A 78 -16.28 -10.94 -23.98
CA ALA A 78 -16.02 -10.59 -22.59
C ALA A 78 -14.78 -9.69 -22.43
N LYS A 79 -14.71 -9.01 -21.29
CA LYS A 79 -13.57 -8.20 -20.88
C LYS A 79 -13.39 -8.24 -19.38
N VAL A 80 -12.18 -8.55 -18.91
CA VAL A 80 -11.85 -8.53 -17.48
C VAL A 80 -11.82 -7.09 -16.97
N ILE A 81 -12.61 -6.81 -15.93
CA ILE A 81 -12.74 -5.49 -15.32
C ILE A 81 -11.75 -5.33 -14.18
N HIS A 82 -11.82 -6.22 -13.20
CA HIS A 82 -11.04 -6.17 -11.96
C HIS A 82 -11.03 -7.57 -11.32
N CYS A 83 -10.03 -7.86 -10.51
CA CYS A 83 -9.91 -9.13 -9.81
C CYS A 83 -9.40 -8.87 -8.38
N ILE A 84 -9.97 -9.55 -7.40
CA ILE A 84 -9.54 -9.50 -6.00
C ILE A 84 -9.29 -10.91 -5.47
N TYR A 85 -8.33 -11.04 -4.56
CA TYR A 85 -8.14 -12.26 -3.78
C TYR A 85 -9.30 -12.42 -2.79
N PHE A 86 -9.88 -13.61 -2.73
CA PHE A 86 -11.11 -13.88 -2.00
C PHE A 86 -11.18 -15.36 -1.62
N PRO A 87 -10.59 -15.77 -0.48
CA PRO A 87 -10.65 -17.15 -0.03
C PRO A 87 -12.05 -17.51 0.48
N LEU A 88 -12.48 -18.75 0.24
CA LEU A 88 -13.69 -19.27 0.88
C LEU A 88 -13.39 -19.87 2.26
N ASN A 89 -12.16 -20.34 2.45
CA ASN A 89 -11.55 -20.71 3.72
C ASN A 89 -10.02 -20.84 3.52
N GLU A 90 -9.28 -21.13 4.58
CA GLU A 90 -7.81 -21.25 4.57
C GLU A 90 -7.27 -22.27 3.54
N THR A 91 -8.04 -23.33 3.24
CA THR A 91 -7.64 -24.40 2.31
C THR A 91 -8.23 -24.23 0.90
N SER A 92 -9.08 -23.22 0.72
CA SER A 92 -9.83 -22.96 -0.51
C SER A 92 -9.56 -21.53 -1.02
N PRO A 93 -8.32 -21.24 -1.44
CA PRO A 93 -7.97 -19.94 -1.99
C PRO A 93 -8.65 -19.73 -3.34
N GLY A 94 -9.06 -18.49 -3.58
CA GLY A 94 -9.81 -18.14 -4.78
C GLY A 94 -9.81 -16.66 -5.07
N LEU A 95 -10.41 -16.32 -6.20
CA LEU A 95 -10.49 -14.97 -6.73
C LEU A 95 -11.94 -14.64 -7.06
N VAL A 96 -12.33 -13.38 -6.86
CA VAL A 96 -13.53 -12.82 -7.47
C VAL A 96 -13.12 -11.92 -8.63
N VAL A 97 -13.60 -12.28 -9.82
CA VAL A 97 -13.32 -11.59 -11.08
C VAL A 97 -14.58 -10.87 -11.55
N ALA A 98 -14.51 -9.56 -11.75
CA ALA A 98 -15.55 -8.81 -12.42
C ALA A 98 -15.31 -8.86 -13.93
N VAL A 99 -16.33 -9.27 -14.68
CA VAL A 99 -16.27 -9.44 -16.13
C VAL A 99 -17.39 -8.64 -16.79
N TYR A 100 -17.05 -7.84 -17.78
CA TYR A 100 -18.00 -7.23 -18.72
C TYR A 100 -18.23 -8.22 -19.86
N ASP A 101 -19.47 -8.39 -20.33
CA ASP A 101 -19.75 -9.21 -21.50
C ASP A 101 -20.83 -8.56 -22.36
N SER A 102 -20.42 -8.15 -23.56
CA SER A 102 -21.31 -7.49 -24.51
C SER A 102 -22.44 -8.38 -25.01
N ALA A 103 -22.28 -9.71 -24.97
CA ALA A 103 -23.35 -10.65 -25.32
C ALA A 103 -24.53 -10.60 -24.33
N LEU A 104 -24.27 -10.24 -23.08
CA LEU A 104 -25.29 -10.17 -22.02
C LEU A 104 -26.08 -8.84 -22.04
N THR A 105 -25.71 -7.88 -22.88
CA THR A 105 -26.41 -6.58 -23.01
C THR A 105 -27.91 -6.77 -23.27
N LYS A 106 -28.30 -7.80 -24.04
CA LYS A 106 -29.71 -8.12 -24.33
C LYS A 106 -30.49 -8.61 -23.10
N GLN A 107 -29.80 -9.07 -22.06
CA GLN A 107 -30.38 -9.63 -20.84
C GLN A 107 -30.43 -8.62 -19.67
N LYS A 108 -30.26 -7.32 -19.95
CA LYS A 108 -30.26 -6.21 -18.95
C LYS A 108 -29.12 -6.23 -17.92
N HIS A 109 -28.17 -7.15 -18.02
CA HIS A 109 -26.99 -7.22 -17.17
C HIS A 109 -25.74 -7.30 -18.05
N GLU A 110 -24.96 -6.22 -18.15
CA GLU A 110 -23.73 -6.19 -18.99
C GLU A 110 -22.49 -6.77 -18.28
N CYS A 111 -22.59 -7.09 -16.99
CA CYS A 111 -21.47 -7.56 -16.18
C CYS A 111 -21.89 -8.71 -15.26
N TYR A 112 -20.92 -9.54 -14.90
CA TYR A 112 -21.07 -10.58 -13.89
C TYR A 112 -19.82 -10.70 -13.03
N LEU A 113 -19.97 -11.32 -11.86
CA LEU A 113 -18.90 -11.74 -10.98
C LEU A 113 -18.65 -13.23 -11.18
N ALA A 114 -17.40 -13.63 -11.37
CA ALA A 114 -16.99 -15.02 -11.44
C ALA A 114 -16.10 -15.36 -10.24
N TYR A 115 -16.40 -16.46 -9.56
CA TYR A 115 -15.49 -17.06 -8.60
C TYR A 115 -14.55 -18.02 -9.32
N VAL A 116 -13.25 -17.78 -9.20
CA VAL A 116 -12.19 -18.61 -9.75
C VAL A 116 -11.47 -19.30 -8.61
N SER A 117 -11.43 -20.63 -8.61
CA SER A 117 -10.63 -21.38 -7.65
C SER A 117 -9.18 -21.42 -8.09
N LEU A 118 -8.27 -21.04 -7.20
CA LEU A 118 -6.83 -21.16 -7.44
C LEU A 118 -6.40 -22.63 -7.42
N THR A 119 -6.98 -23.44 -6.53
CA THR A 119 -6.70 -24.88 -6.44
C THR A 119 -7.18 -25.65 -7.67
N LYS A 120 -8.42 -25.41 -8.12
CA LYS A 120 -9.02 -26.09 -9.28
C LYS A 120 -8.68 -25.42 -10.61
N LYS A 121 -8.04 -24.24 -10.59
CA LYS A 121 -7.61 -23.44 -11.75
C LYS A 121 -8.72 -23.16 -12.78
N ARG A 122 -9.94 -22.91 -12.30
CA ARG A 122 -11.11 -22.66 -13.15
C ARG A 122 -12.22 -21.88 -12.45
N VAL A 123 -13.19 -21.42 -13.23
CA VAL A 123 -14.41 -20.77 -12.74
C VAL A 123 -15.32 -21.82 -12.10
N LEU A 124 -15.79 -21.55 -10.88
CA LEU A 124 -16.76 -22.42 -10.17
C LEU A 124 -18.16 -21.82 -10.07
N LYS A 125 -18.29 -20.50 -10.21
CA LYS A 125 -19.59 -19.83 -10.11
C LYS A 125 -19.60 -18.51 -10.85
N LYS A 126 -20.74 -18.17 -11.47
CA LYS A 126 -21.01 -16.86 -12.09
C LYS A 126 -22.29 -16.27 -11.54
N VAL A 127 -22.26 -14.99 -11.17
CA VAL A 127 -23.41 -14.25 -10.64
C VAL A 127 -23.54 -12.91 -11.34
N ALA A 128 -24.72 -12.59 -11.85
CA ALA A 128 -25.00 -11.34 -12.56
C ALA A 128 -24.72 -10.14 -11.65
N ALA A 129 -23.97 -9.17 -12.14
CA ALA A 129 -23.65 -7.98 -11.37
C ALA A 129 -24.88 -7.04 -11.32
N PRO A 130 -25.02 -6.25 -10.23
CA PRO A 130 -26.12 -5.31 -10.07
C PRO A 130 -26.08 -4.11 -11.04
N GLY A 131 -25.00 -3.96 -11.80
CA GLY A 131 -24.84 -2.93 -12.82
C GLY A 131 -23.48 -3.01 -13.50
N LYS A 132 -23.11 -1.94 -14.20
CA LYS A 132 -21.82 -1.83 -14.89
C LYS A 132 -20.67 -1.65 -13.90
N VAL A 133 -19.96 -2.75 -13.63
CA VAL A 133 -18.92 -2.81 -12.61
C VAL A 133 -17.69 -1.99 -13.00
N LYS A 134 -17.02 -1.42 -12.01
CA LYS A 134 -15.79 -0.63 -12.20
C LYS A 134 -14.61 -1.15 -11.40
N SER A 135 -14.84 -1.54 -10.16
CA SER A 135 -13.88 -2.16 -9.27
C SER A 135 -14.60 -3.04 -8.25
N LEU A 136 -13.83 -3.85 -7.55
CA LEU A 136 -14.28 -4.72 -6.48
C LEU A 136 -13.52 -4.39 -5.20
N ALA A 137 -14.13 -4.66 -4.06
CA ALA A 137 -13.52 -4.60 -2.75
C ALA A 137 -13.87 -5.87 -1.97
N ASN A 138 -12.87 -6.45 -1.29
CA ASN A 138 -13.13 -7.47 -0.28
C ASN A 138 -13.69 -6.76 0.95
N ILE A 139 -14.91 -7.13 1.37
CA ILE A 139 -15.55 -6.59 2.57
C ILE A 139 -15.49 -7.65 3.66
N ILE A 140 -16.08 -8.82 3.41
CA ILE A 140 -15.96 -9.99 4.29
C ILE A 140 -15.82 -11.21 3.38
N ASP A 141 -14.76 -11.99 3.53
CA ASP A 141 -14.59 -13.25 2.80
C ASP A 141 -15.04 -14.46 3.61
N GLY A 142 -14.82 -15.67 3.08
CA GLY A 142 -15.28 -16.90 3.72
C GLY A 142 -14.50 -17.27 4.99
N GLU A 143 -13.26 -16.79 5.16
CA GLU A 143 -12.50 -17.04 6.40
C GLU A 143 -13.01 -16.20 7.58
N GLN A 144 -13.63 -15.06 7.29
CA GLN A 144 -14.23 -14.17 8.29
C GLN A 144 -15.66 -14.56 8.66
N TYR A 145 -16.25 -15.52 7.94
CA TYR A 145 -17.59 -16.02 8.23
C TYR A 145 -17.53 -17.17 9.25
N PRO A 146 -18.49 -17.25 10.21
CA PRO A 146 -19.60 -16.34 10.45
C PRO A 146 -19.28 -15.19 11.41
N SER A 147 -18.10 -15.15 12.02
CA SER A 147 -17.77 -14.27 13.15
C SER A 147 -18.00 -12.80 12.84
N GLN A 148 -17.49 -12.30 11.70
CA GLN A 148 -17.66 -10.90 11.33
C GLN A 148 -19.10 -10.56 10.92
N VAL A 149 -19.82 -11.50 10.31
CA VAL A 149 -21.20 -11.27 9.85
C VAL A 149 -22.19 -11.21 11.01
N GLN A 150 -21.95 -11.94 12.10
CA GLN A 150 -22.82 -11.95 13.29
C GLN A 150 -22.95 -10.55 13.93
N GLY A 151 -21.91 -9.72 13.85
CA GLY A 151 -21.93 -8.34 14.36
C GLY A 151 -22.66 -7.34 13.46
N LEU A 152 -23.09 -7.74 12.26
CA LEU A 152 -23.72 -6.84 11.29
C LEU A 152 -25.24 -6.81 11.43
N ASN A 153 -25.89 -5.95 10.64
CA ASN A 153 -27.34 -5.92 10.52
C ASN A 153 -27.92 -7.31 10.19
N SER A 154 -29.08 -7.63 10.75
CA SER A 154 -29.74 -8.93 10.61
C SER A 154 -30.03 -9.33 9.15
N SER A 155 -30.07 -8.39 8.21
CA SER A 155 -30.23 -8.73 6.78
C SER A 155 -29.05 -9.51 6.20
N PHE A 156 -27.85 -9.43 6.80
CA PHE A 156 -26.66 -10.16 6.37
C PHE A 156 -26.59 -11.57 6.99
N GLN A 157 -26.89 -11.67 8.29
CA GLN A 157 -26.63 -12.82 9.17
C GLN A 157 -27.16 -14.20 8.72
N ARG A 158 -28.23 -14.26 7.90
CA ARG A 158 -28.84 -15.53 7.46
C ARG A 158 -28.78 -15.78 5.95
N LYS A 159 -28.23 -14.83 5.18
CA LYS A 159 -28.35 -14.85 3.72
C LYS A 159 -27.01 -14.69 2.99
N TRP A 160 -25.96 -14.26 3.69
CA TRP A 160 -24.70 -13.86 3.08
C TRP A 160 -23.54 -14.63 3.72
N PRO A 161 -23.01 -15.67 3.04
CA PRO A 161 -21.84 -16.41 3.53
C PRO A 161 -20.54 -15.59 3.46
N HIS A 162 -20.57 -14.46 2.78
CA HIS A 162 -19.50 -13.49 2.61
C HIS A 162 -20.10 -12.22 1.97
N ILE A 163 -19.34 -11.12 1.92
CA ILE A 163 -19.76 -9.82 1.39
C ILE A 163 -18.71 -9.29 0.43
N ILE A 164 -19.14 -8.98 -0.80
CA ILE A 164 -18.31 -8.39 -1.86
C ILE A 164 -18.82 -6.98 -2.14
N GLY A 165 -17.91 -6.01 -2.12
CA GLY A 165 -18.17 -4.65 -2.55
C GLY A 165 -17.98 -4.52 -4.06
N VAL A 166 -18.95 -3.94 -4.74
CA VAL A 166 -18.94 -3.72 -6.20
C VAL A 166 -19.18 -2.25 -6.48
N SER A 167 -18.19 -1.53 -7.03
CA SER A 167 -18.44 -0.17 -7.50
C SER A 167 -19.16 -0.19 -8.84
N ILE A 168 -20.16 0.68 -9.00
CA ILE A 168 -21.07 0.69 -10.16
C ILE A 168 -21.00 2.05 -10.83
N TYR A 169 -20.74 2.04 -12.14
CA TYR A 169 -20.70 3.25 -12.95
C TYR A 169 -22.01 4.06 -12.80
N LYS A 170 -21.87 5.35 -12.45
CA LYS A 170 -22.99 6.30 -12.28
C LYS A 170 -24.02 5.92 -11.19
N SER A 171 -23.72 4.94 -10.33
CA SER A 171 -24.70 4.43 -9.35
C SER A 171 -24.15 4.26 -7.92
N GLY A 172 -22.89 4.62 -7.68
CA GLY A 172 -22.25 4.44 -6.37
C GLY A 172 -21.62 3.06 -6.25
N ALA A 173 -22.04 2.29 -5.26
CA ALA A 173 -21.61 0.91 -5.08
C ALA A 173 -22.77 0.00 -4.67
N ALA A 174 -22.53 -1.29 -4.67
CA ALA A 174 -23.41 -2.28 -4.08
C ALA A 174 -22.62 -3.29 -3.25
N LEU A 175 -23.28 -3.83 -2.26
CA LEU A 175 -22.88 -5.04 -1.57
C LEU A 175 -23.64 -6.20 -2.18
N THR A 176 -22.95 -7.30 -2.44
CA THR A 176 -23.53 -8.56 -2.92
C THR A 176 -22.74 -9.74 -2.38
N HIS A 177 -23.21 -10.96 -2.66
CA HIS A 177 -22.50 -12.20 -2.37
C HIS A 177 -22.62 -13.14 -3.57
N LEU A 178 -21.77 -14.18 -3.59
CA LEU A 178 -21.85 -15.26 -4.59
C LEU A 178 -22.81 -16.37 -4.19
N ALA A 179 -23.39 -16.30 -2.98
CA ALA A 179 -24.23 -17.35 -2.40
C ALA A 179 -23.56 -18.72 -2.48
N MET A 180 -22.26 -18.78 -2.14
CA MET A 180 -21.51 -20.03 -2.12
C MET A 180 -20.64 -20.16 -0.87
N THR A 181 -20.38 -21.38 -0.45
CA THR A 181 -19.42 -21.78 0.59
C THR A 181 -18.35 -22.71 0.01
N SER A 182 -17.36 -23.10 0.81
CA SER A 182 -16.34 -24.07 0.39
C SER A 182 -16.86 -25.49 0.18
N GLU A 183 -18.01 -25.82 0.78
CA GLU A 183 -18.65 -27.13 0.69
C GLU A 183 -19.52 -27.27 -0.55
N ASP A 184 -19.88 -26.16 -1.19
CA ASP A 184 -20.71 -26.17 -2.38
C ASP A 184 -19.98 -26.83 -3.55
N GLU A 185 -20.63 -27.83 -4.14
CA GLU A 185 -20.21 -28.41 -5.41
C GLU A 185 -20.40 -27.40 -6.56
N GLU A 186 -19.79 -27.73 -7.70
CA GLU A 186 -19.76 -26.87 -8.89
C GLU A 186 -21.14 -26.30 -9.25
N HIS A 187 -21.21 -24.99 -9.39
CA HIS A 187 -22.35 -24.35 -10.00
C HIS A 187 -22.06 -24.28 -11.50
N GLY A 188 -22.97 -24.81 -12.32
CA GLY A 188 -22.81 -24.90 -13.78
C GLY A 188 -22.47 -23.57 -14.45
N GLU A 189 -22.17 -23.61 -15.75
CA GLU A 189 -21.64 -22.46 -16.51
C GLU A 189 -22.57 -21.24 -16.60
N HIS A 190 -23.83 -21.38 -16.18
CA HIS A 190 -24.84 -20.35 -16.27
C HIS A 190 -24.65 -19.24 -15.24
N CYS A 191 -24.92 -18.00 -15.69
CA CYS A 191 -24.91 -16.84 -14.82
C CYS A 191 -26.18 -16.80 -13.98
N HIS A 192 -26.05 -16.92 -12.66
CA HIS A 192 -27.18 -16.83 -11.74
C HIS A 192 -27.52 -15.37 -11.44
N LYS A 193 -28.80 -15.06 -11.17
CA LYS A 193 -29.19 -13.72 -10.72
C LYS A 193 -28.62 -13.46 -9.33
N ALA A 194 -28.02 -12.29 -9.11
CA ALA A 194 -27.66 -11.85 -7.76
C ALA A 194 -28.91 -11.81 -6.86
N THR A 195 -28.89 -12.58 -5.79
CA THR A 195 -29.91 -12.53 -4.74
C THR A 195 -29.47 -11.54 -3.68
N ASN A 196 -30.42 -10.79 -3.11
CA ASN A 196 -30.18 -9.82 -2.03
C ASN A 196 -29.03 -8.84 -2.32
N VAL A 197 -29.30 -7.74 -3.02
CA VAL A 197 -28.31 -6.68 -3.28
C VAL A 197 -28.63 -5.46 -2.44
N ILE A 198 -27.64 -4.88 -1.78
CA ILE A 198 -27.77 -3.59 -1.07
C ILE A 198 -27.02 -2.53 -1.87
N ILE A 199 -27.73 -1.50 -2.34
CA ILE A 199 -27.13 -0.43 -3.14
C ILE A 199 -26.80 0.76 -2.23
N LEU A 200 -25.52 1.13 -2.22
CA LEU A 200 -24.98 2.26 -1.46
C LEU A 200 -24.90 3.50 -2.35
N GLY A 201 -25.37 4.63 -1.83
CA GLY A 201 -25.33 5.92 -2.53
C GLY A 201 -26.46 6.15 -3.54
N LYS A 202 -27.41 5.21 -3.69
CA LYS A 202 -28.59 5.39 -4.55
C LYS A 202 -29.39 6.65 -4.20
N THR A 203 -29.45 6.98 -2.92
CA THR A 203 -30.16 8.16 -2.39
C THR A 203 -29.59 9.49 -2.85
N PHE A 204 -28.35 9.52 -3.34
CA PHE A 204 -27.72 10.74 -3.84
C PHE A 204 -28.09 11.04 -5.30
N ILE A 205 -28.66 10.07 -6.02
CA ILE A 205 -29.03 10.24 -7.42
C ILE A 205 -30.41 10.89 -7.47
N THR A 206 -30.46 12.11 -7.99
CA THR A 206 -31.67 12.93 -8.03
C THR A 206 -32.47 12.73 -9.32
N ASP A 207 -31.78 12.62 -10.45
CA ASP A 207 -32.38 12.35 -11.76
C ASP A 207 -31.41 11.54 -12.65
N GLU A 208 -31.71 11.46 -13.95
CA GLU A 208 -30.90 10.68 -14.89
C GLU A 208 -29.46 11.20 -15.03
N ASP A 209 -29.23 12.50 -14.87
CA ASP A 209 -27.98 13.19 -15.18
C ASP A 209 -27.35 13.94 -14.01
N SER A 210 -28.02 14.00 -12.86
CA SER A 210 -27.56 14.72 -11.68
C SER A 210 -27.52 13.86 -10.42
N PHE A 211 -26.67 14.29 -9.49
CA PHE A 211 -26.66 13.80 -8.13
C PHE A 211 -26.60 15.00 -7.17
N THR A 212 -27.18 14.83 -5.99
CA THR A 212 -27.16 15.82 -4.91
C THR A 212 -26.93 15.11 -3.59
N PHE A 213 -26.10 15.70 -2.73
CA PHE A 213 -25.93 15.25 -1.35
C PHE A 213 -25.70 16.46 -0.45
N ARG A 214 -25.78 16.22 0.87
CA ARG A 214 -25.36 17.17 1.88
C ARG A 214 -24.23 16.55 2.68
N ASP A 215 -23.18 17.31 2.94
CA ASP A 215 -22.16 16.90 3.89
C ASP A 215 -22.68 17.01 5.33
N ASP A 216 -21.86 16.57 6.28
CA ASP A 216 -22.21 16.59 7.70
C ASP A 216 -22.31 18.03 8.26
N GLN A 217 -21.82 19.03 7.53
CA GLN A 217 -21.98 20.46 7.85
C GLN A 217 -23.29 21.05 7.27
N GLY A 218 -24.09 20.23 6.58
CA GLY A 218 -25.33 20.64 5.94
C GLY A 218 -25.13 21.38 4.61
N GLN A 219 -23.89 21.52 4.13
CA GLN A 219 -23.61 22.13 2.84
C GLN A 219 -24.06 21.20 1.73
N GLN A 220 -24.87 21.73 0.81
CA GLN A 220 -25.37 20.97 -0.32
C GLN A 220 -24.39 21.04 -1.49
N TYR A 221 -24.18 19.89 -2.13
CA TYR A 221 -23.39 19.76 -3.34
C TYR A 221 -24.22 19.04 -4.39
N SER A 222 -24.12 19.51 -5.62
CA SER A 222 -24.71 18.86 -6.77
C SER A 222 -23.69 18.78 -7.90
N GLY A 223 -23.86 17.79 -8.77
CA GLY A 223 -22.98 17.61 -9.90
C GLY A 223 -23.58 16.72 -10.96
N ASN A 224 -22.87 16.61 -12.08
CA ASN A 224 -23.26 15.71 -13.15
C ASN A 224 -22.99 14.26 -12.72
N ARG A 225 -23.97 13.37 -12.92
CA ARG A 225 -23.92 11.95 -12.58
C ARG A 225 -22.75 11.21 -13.22
N SER A 226 -22.21 11.69 -14.35
CA SER A 226 -20.97 11.16 -14.92
C SER A 226 -19.77 11.23 -13.97
N ASN A 227 -19.75 12.20 -13.06
CA ASN A 227 -18.74 12.33 -12.02
C ASN A 227 -19.06 11.52 -10.75
N PHE A 228 -20.28 10.98 -10.62
CA PHE A 228 -20.69 10.10 -9.53
C PHE A 228 -20.12 8.69 -9.71
N TYR A 229 -18.81 8.61 -9.51
CA TYR A 229 -17.99 7.43 -9.74
C TYR A 229 -17.17 7.14 -8.50
N VAL A 230 -17.34 5.95 -7.93
CA VAL A 230 -16.52 5.46 -6.82
C VAL A 230 -15.14 5.09 -7.36
N SER A 231 -14.13 5.85 -6.97
CA SER A 231 -12.74 5.66 -7.36
C SER A 231 -11.95 4.81 -6.36
N THR A 232 -12.35 4.78 -5.09
CA THR A 232 -11.82 3.83 -4.10
C THR A 232 -12.94 3.28 -3.24
N PHE A 233 -12.83 2.01 -2.85
CA PHE A 233 -13.81 1.31 -2.03
C PHE A 233 -13.09 0.40 -1.03
N ALA A 234 -13.24 0.67 0.26
CA ALA A 234 -12.56 -0.04 1.34
C ALA A 234 -13.51 -0.39 2.50
N TYR A 235 -13.04 -1.28 3.38
CA TYR A 235 -13.76 -1.72 4.56
C TYR A 235 -12.89 -1.58 5.81
N ILE A 236 -13.46 -0.98 6.85
CA ILE A 236 -12.89 -0.91 8.19
C ILE A 236 -13.53 -2.04 8.99
N GLU A 237 -12.80 -3.13 9.19
CA GLU A 237 -13.31 -4.34 9.84
C GLU A 237 -13.79 -4.07 11.27
N ARG A 238 -12.99 -3.39 12.10
CA ARG A 238 -13.30 -3.18 13.53
C ARG A 238 -14.62 -2.41 13.76
N CYS A 239 -14.89 -1.40 12.92
CA CYS A 239 -16.10 -0.59 13.02
C CYS A 239 -17.25 -1.10 12.13
N ALA A 240 -16.99 -2.11 11.31
CA ALA A 240 -17.89 -2.55 10.24
C ALA A 240 -18.39 -1.38 9.36
N ILE A 241 -17.49 -0.48 8.98
CA ILE A 241 -17.77 0.69 8.14
C ILE A 241 -17.17 0.47 6.76
N VAL A 242 -17.94 0.76 5.72
CA VAL A 242 -17.43 0.82 4.35
C VAL A 242 -17.16 2.28 3.95
N ILE A 243 -16.06 2.50 3.23
CA ILE A 243 -15.62 3.81 2.74
C ILE A 243 -15.73 3.84 1.21
N MET A 244 -16.44 4.81 0.67
CA MET A 244 -16.47 5.11 -0.76
C MET A 244 -15.85 6.48 -1.03
N GLY A 245 -14.72 6.51 -1.72
CA GLY A 245 -14.15 7.74 -2.25
C GLY A 245 -14.61 7.98 -3.68
N PHE A 246 -14.97 9.22 -4.01
CA PHE A 246 -15.51 9.59 -5.31
C PHE A 246 -14.58 10.47 -6.14
N ARG A 247 -14.76 10.43 -7.47
CA ARG A 247 -14.06 11.31 -8.43
C ARG A 247 -14.31 12.80 -8.19
N PHE A 248 -15.48 13.17 -7.67
CA PHE A 248 -15.78 14.58 -7.38
C PHE A 248 -15.23 15.06 -6.02
N GLY A 249 -14.57 14.18 -5.26
CA GLY A 249 -13.95 14.51 -3.96
C GLY A 249 -14.80 14.21 -2.73
N GLY A 250 -15.96 13.57 -2.90
CA GLY A 250 -16.73 13.05 -1.78
C GLY A 250 -16.07 11.82 -1.16
N ILE A 251 -16.15 11.74 0.17
CA ILE A 251 -15.84 10.55 0.97
C ILE A 251 -17.11 10.20 1.71
N TYR A 252 -17.73 9.08 1.34
CA TYR A 252 -18.93 8.58 2.01
C TYR A 252 -18.60 7.35 2.84
N MET A 253 -19.06 7.35 4.08
CA MET A 253 -18.93 6.22 4.99
C MET A 253 -20.31 5.68 5.33
N ALA A 254 -20.47 4.36 5.39
CA ALA A 254 -21.71 3.72 5.82
C ALA A 254 -21.43 2.56 6.77
N SER A 255 -22.24 2.45 7.82
CA SER A 255 -22.15 1.34 8.77
C SER A 255 -22.92 0.14 8.27
N LEU A 256 -22.27 -1.04 8.25
CA LEU A 256 -22.91 -2.31 7.94
C LEU A 256 -23.71 -2.88 9.11
N ARG A 257 -23.46 -2.40 10.35
CA ARG A 257 -24.27 -2.74 11.53
C ARG A 257 -25.67 -2.12 11.42
N THR A 258 -25.74 -0.84 11.03
CA THR A 258 -27.02 -0.09 10.96
C THR A 258 -27.60 0.03 9.56
N GLN A 259 -26.81 -0.20 8.51
CA GLN A 259 -27.14 0.06 7.10
C GLN A 259 -27.53 1.51 6.81
N ARG A 260 -26.94 2.44 7.54
CA ARG A 260 -27.17 3.88 7.35
C ARG A 260 -25.89 4.59 6.93
N PRO A 261 -26.02 5.73 6.22
CA PRO A 261 -24.95 6.71 6.14
C PRO A 261 -24.37 6.95 7.53
N TYR A 262 -23.04 6.94 7.61
CA TYR A 262 -22.31 7.21 8.84
C TYR A 262 -21.75 8.63 8.84
N ALA A 263 -21.01 8.98 7.79
CA ALA A 263 -20.43 10.31 7.61
C ALA A 263 -20.26 10.63 6.13
N PHE A 264 -20.26 11.92 5.79
CA PHE A 264 -19.91 12.40 4.46
C PHE A 264 -19.00 13.61 4.54
N PHE A 265 -17.83 13.51 3.92
CA PHE A 265 -16.84 14.59 3.84
C PHE A 265 -16.55 15.01 2.41
N MET A 266 -16.19 16.27 2.23
CA MET A 266 -15.72 16.80 0.96
C MET A 266 -14.24 17.16 1.02
N ALA A 267 -13.47 16.59 0.09
CA ALA A 267 -12.05 16.87 -0.10
C ALA A 267 -11.79 17.62 -1.40
N GLU A 268 -10.65 18.30 -1.47
CA GLU A 268 -10.25 19.10 -2.64
C GLU A 268 -9.63 18.23 -3.76
N GLY A 269 -10.46 17.49 -4.48
CA GLY A 269 -10.07 16.76 -5.69
C GLY A 269 -10.50 15.30 -5.69
N VAL A 270 -10.07 14.55 -6.70
CA VAL A 270 -10.40 13.11 -6.86
C VAL A 270 -9.81 12.31 -5.71
N ILE A 271 -10.63 11.51 -5.01
CA ILE A 271 -10.12 10.50 -4.09
C ILE A 271 -9.53 9.35 -4.92
N ARG A 272 -8.22 9.11 -4.82
CA ARG A 272 -7.51 8.09 -5.60
C ARG A 272 -7.48 6.74 -4.91
N ASP A 273 -7.20 6.74 -3.62
CA ASP A 273 -7.02 5.53 -2.84
C ASP A 273 -7.13 5.83 -1.34
N CYS A 274 -7.23 4.79 -0.51
CA CYS A 274 -7.20 4.92 0.94
C CYS A 274 -6.49 3.74 1.62
N ALA A 275 -5.86 4.02 2.77
CA ALA A 275 -5.21 3.02 3.63
C ALA A 275 -5.57 3.26 5.09
N ILE A 276 -5.53 2.20 5.90
CA ILE A 276 -5.90 2.24 7.33
C ILE A 276 -4.69 1.81 8.15
N GLN A 277 -4.30 2.59 9.15
CA GLN A 277 -3.16 2.31 10.03
C GLN A 277 -3.57 2.28 11.48
N ASP A 278 -2.94 1.41 12.25
CA ASP A 278 -3.02 1.38 13.70
C ASP A 278 -1.64 1.68 14.30
N ALA A 279 -1.63 2.45 15.39
CA ALA A 279 -0.44 2.58 16.21
C ALA A 279 -0.29 1.30 17.06
N ASP A 280 0.95 0.91 17.35
CA ASP A 280 1.19 -0.34 18.08
C ASP A 280 0.78 -0.25 19.55
N ASP A 281 0.96 0.94 20.14
CA ASP A 281 0.69 1.21 21.54
C ASP A 281 -0.15 2.49 21.67
N ASP A 282 -1.40 2.42 21.20
CA ASP A 282 -2.40 3.44 21.48
C ASP A 282 -3.40 2.92 22.53
N PRO A 283 -3.36 3.44 23.77
CA PRO A 283 -4.26 3.01 24.83
C PRO A 283 -5.74 3.30 24.52
N ARG A 284 -6.02 4.20 23.58
CA ARG A 284 -7.38 4.60 23.16
C ARG A 284 -7.95 3.72 22.06
N GLY A 285 -7.13 2.86 21.45
CA GLY A 285 -7.54 2.03 20.31
C GLY A 285 -7.90 2.82 19.05
N SER A 286 -7.42 4.07 18.90
CA SER A 286 -7.69 4.90 17.73
C SER A 286 -6.99 4.33 16.49
N PHE A 287 -7.47 4.70 15.31
CA PHE A 287 -6.80 4.40 14.04
C PHE A 287 -6.85 5.55 13.06
N TYR A 288 -6.00 5.47 12.04
CA TYR A 288 -5.86 6.51 11.04
C TYR A 288 -6.26 5.99 9.68
N ILE A 289 -6.99 6.80 8.94
CA ILE A 289 -7.31 6.58 7.54
C ILE A 289 -6.54 7.62 6.74
N TRP A 290 -5.80 7.17 5.75
CA TRP A 290 -5.18 8.02 4.75
C TRP A 290 -6.01 8.06 3.49
N PHE A 291 -6.15 9.23 2.92
CA PHE A 291 -6.75 9.46 1.61
C PHE A 291 -5.71 10.08 0.69
N ALA A 292 -5.47 9.44 -0.45
CA ALA A 292 -4.71 10.04 -1.54
C ALA A 292 -5.65 10.85 -2.42
N LEU A 293 -5.33 12.12 -2.64
CA LEU A 293 -6.16 13.10 -3.36
C LEU A 293 -5.38 13.63 -4.55
N SER A 294 -6.07 13.93 -5.66
CA SER A 294 -5.42 14.62 -6.79
C SER A 294 -6.34 15.61 -7.49
N ARG A 295 -5.76 16.72 -7.95
CA ARG A 295 -6.42 17.73 -8.78
C ARG A 295 -5.44 18.26 -9.83
N GLY A 296 -5.65 17.85 -11.08
CA GLY A 296 -4.71 18.18 -12.16
C GLY A 296 -3.34 17.54 -11.91
N ASP A 297 -2.31 18.37 -11.88
CA ASP A 297 -0.91 18.06 -11.62
C ASP A 297 -0.54 18.11 -10.12
N LYS A 298 -1.50 18.35 -9.23
CA LYS A 298 -1.29 18.36 -7.78
C LYS A 298 -1.90 17.14 -7.13
N ALA A 299 -1.20 16.61 -6.13
CA ALA A 299 -1.73 15.56 -5.28
C ALA A 299 -1.34 15.76 -3.81
N HIS A 300 -2.20 15.27 -2.93
CA HIS A 300 -2.08 15.43 -1.49
C HIS A 300 -2.43 14.12 -0.78
N ALA A 301 -1.78 13.86 0.34
CA ALA A 301 -2.22 12.90 1.33
C ALA A 301 -2.95 13.64 2.45
N LEU A 302 -4.10 13.12 2.87
CA LEU A 302 -4.91 13.64 3.97
C LEU A 302 -5.17 12.51 4.96
N SER A 303 -4.88 12.71 6.24
CA SER A 303 -5.25 11.75 7.28
C SER A 303 -6.55 12.13 7.99
N ALA A 304 -7.26 11.11 8.47
CA ALA A 304 -8.37 11.22 9.42
C ALA A 304 -8.18 10.21 10.54
N SER A 305 -8.17 10.64 11.80
CA SER A 305 -8.17 9.73 12.94
C SER A 305 -9.60 9.37 13.34
N ALA A 306 -9.81 8.12 13.72
CA ALA A 306 -11.03 7.61 14.31
C ALA A 306 -10.87 7.55 15.83
N LEU A 307 -11.64 8.36 16.54
CA LEU A 307 -11.65 8.47 17.99
C LEU A 307 -12.88 7.78 18.58
N PHE A 308 -12.73 7.14 19.73
CA PHE A 308 -13.81 6.46 20.46
C PHE A 308 -14.07 7.14 21.79
N SER A 309 -15.25 6.92 22.38
CA SER A 309 -15.57 7.47 23.69
C SER A 309 -14.86 6.66 24.80
N GLU A 310 -14.51 7.31 25.93
CA GLU A 310 -13.82 6.65 27.06
C GLU A 310 -14.62 5.47 27.67
N GLU A 311 -15.94 5.42 27.50
CA GLU A 311 -16.77 4.30 27.91
C GLU A 311 -16.62 3.08 26.99
N ASP A 312 -16.42 3.34 25.70
CA ASP A 312 -16.24 2.33 24.66
C ASP A 312 -14.83 1.71 24.69
N GLU A 313 -13.82 2.48 25.10
CA GLU A 313 -12.43 2.02 25.29
C GLU A 313 -12.33 0.89 26.33
N ARG A 314 -13.04 1.01 27.45
CA ARG A 314 -13.04 0.01 28.54
C ARG A 314 -13.68 -1.32 28.17
N ASN A 315 -14.62 -1.29 27.22
CA ASN A 315 -15.34 -2.48 26.74
C ASN A 315 -14.84 -2.98 25.36
N LYS A 316 -13.83 -2.33 24.78
CA LYS A 316 -13.35 -2.57 23.39
C LYS A 316 -14.49 -2.53 22.36
N CYS A 317 -15.45 -1.63 22.55
CA CYS A 317 -16.58 -1.48 21.64
C CYS A 317 -16.21 -0.46 20.56
N TYR A 318 -15.85 -0.89 19.35
CA TYR A 318 -15.48 0.01 18.25
C TYR A 318 -16.70 0.62 17.53
N ASP A 319 -17.74 0.95 18.29
CA ASP A 319 -18.97 1.53 17.79
C ASP A 319 -18.88 3.06 17.75
N ASN A 320 -19.54 3.66 16.76
CA ASN A 320 -19.65 5.11 16.59
C ASN A 320 -18.31 5.92 16.64
N PRO A 321 -17.30 5.57 15.80
CA PRO A 321 -16.06 6.34 15.72
C PRO A 321 -16.28 7.80 15.29
N GLN A 322 -15.69 8.75 16.00
CA GLN A 322 -15.64 10.15 15.55
C GLN A 322 -14.42 10.38 14.66
N PHE A 323 -14.62 10.88 13.45
CA PHE A 323 -13.54 11.13 12.51
C PHE A 323 -13.03 12.57 12.60
N VAL A 324 -11.72 12.73 12.83
CA VAL A 324 -11.06 14.05 12.91
C VAL A 324 -9.95 14.12 11.86
N PHE A 325 -10.02 15.09 10.96
CA PHE A 325 -8.97 15.29 9.96
C PHE A 325 -7.68 15.84 10.59
N GLY A 326 -6.57 15.24 10.22
CA GLY A 326 -5.25 15.51 10.78
C GLY A 326 -4.28 16.08 9.76
N VAL A 327 -3.05 15.55 9.80
CA VAL A 327 -1.94 15.98 8.95
C VAL A 327 -2.28 15.83 7.46
N ASN A 328 -1.83 16.82 6.69
CA ASN A 328 -1.83 16.76 5.23
C ASN A 328 -0.43 17.06 4.69
N PHE A 329 -0.11 16.46 3.55
CA PHE A 329 1.12 16.79 2.84
C PHE A 329 0.94 16.68 1.33
N THR A 330 1.79 17.38 0.58
CA THR A 330 1.75 17.43 -0.89
C THR A 330 2.70 16.39 -1.46
N LEU A 331 2.24 15.64 -2.47
CA LEU A 331 3.10 14.76 -3.26
C LEU A 331 3.83 15.61 -4.30
N THR A 332 5.16 15.65 -4.22
CA THR A 332 5.99 16.52 -5.06
C THR A 332 6.09 15.98 -6.49
N ASP A 333 6.24 16.90 -7.44
CA ASP A 333 6.44 16.59 -8.86
C ASP A 333 5.39 15.63 -9.42
N PHE A 334 4.14 15.68 -8.95
CA PHE A 334 3.14 14.67 -9.27
C PHE A 334 2.74 14.61 -10.75
N MET A 335 2.77 13.40 -11.34
CA MET A 335 2.22 13.10 -12.67
C MET A 335 1.01 12.17 -12.57
N SER A 336 1.14 11.05 -11.88
CA SER A 336 0.04 10.11 -11.66
C SER A 336 0.20 9.30 -10.39
N PHE A 337 -0.90 9.03 -9.72
CA PHE A 337 -0.92 8.21 -8.52
C PHE A 337 -0.76 6.72 -8.88
N LEU A 338 0.05 5.98 -8.11
CA LEU A 338 0.25 4.54 -8.30
C LEU A 338 -0.48 3.74 -7.22
N SER A 339 -0.08 3.85 -5.94
CA SER A 339 -0.72 3.11 -4.85
C SER A 339 -0.60 3.79 -3.49
N LEU A 340 -1.55 3.51 -2.60
CA LEU A 340 -1.47 3.78 -1.16
C LEU A 340 -1.77 2.48 -0.41
N LYS A 341 -0.80 1.99 0.36
CA LYS A 341 -0.89 0.69 1.05
C LYS A 341 -0.48 0.81 2.50
N THR A 342 -1.26 0.20 3.39
CA THR A 342 -0.81 -0.14 4.74
C THR A 342 0.15 -1.31 4.66
N ILE A 343 1.28 -1.22 5.36
CA ILE A 343 2.27 -2.29 5.43
C ILE A 343 2.13 -2.99 6.77
N HIS A 344 1.89 -4.30 6.71
CA HIS A 344 1.73 -5.14 7.89
C HIS A 344 3.05 -5.85 8.19
N VAL A 345 3.71 -5.43 9.27
CA VAL A 345 5.07 -5.85 9.61
C VAL A 345 5.07 -6.62 10.93
N ASP A 346 5.76 -7.75 10.94
CA ASP A 346 6.14 -8.42 12.18
C ASP A 346 7.36 -7.70 12.79
N ARG A 347 7.12 -6.82 13.78
CA ARG A 347 8.18 -6.01 14.39
C ARG A 347 9.23 -6.82 15.14
N SER A 348 8.93 -8.06 15.54
CA SER A 348 9.92 -8.96 16.15
C SER A 348 11.09 -9.27 15.21
N ARG A 349 10.90 -9.06 13.89
CA ARG A 349 11.92 -9.27 12.85
C ARG A 349 12.76 -8.03 12.57
N LEU A 350 12.39 -6.85 13.09
CA LEU A 350 13.21 -5.66 12.99
C LEU A 350 14.33 -5.78 14.04
N ALA A 351 15.55 -6.07 13.57
CA ALA A 351 16.74 -6.08 14.43
C ALA A 351 16.87 -4.71 15.14
N GLY A 352 17.06 -4.73 16.47
CA GLY A 352 17.17 -3.51 17.29
C GLY A 352 15.90 -3.08 18.02
N SER A 353 14.79 -3.82 17.93
CA SER A 353 13.69 -3.62 18.88
C SER A 353 14.17 -3.96 20.30
N PRO A 354 13.95 -3.12 21.33
CA PRO A 354 14.18 -3.53 22.70
C PRO A 354 13.38 -4.81 22.93
N LYS A 355 14.08 -5.87 23.35
CA LYS A 355 13.41 -7.09 23.82
C LYS A 355 12.78 -6.72 25.15
N ASP A 356 11.51 -6.37 25.15
CA ASP A 356 10.75 -6.35 26.39
C ASP A 356 10.82 -7.75 27.01
N ASN A 357 11.51 -7.83 28.14
CA ASN A 357 11.75 -9.05 28.91
C ASN A 357 10.50 -9.55 29.66
N ASP A 358 9.30 -9.22 29.19
CA ASP A 358 8.06 -9.74 29.79
C ASP A 358 7.74 -11.12 29.22
N THR A 359 8.25 -12.12 29.93
CA THR A 359 7.89 -13.53 29.80
C THR A 359 6.44 -13.76 30.24
N SER A 360 5.48 -13.41 29.40
CA SER A 360 4.13 -13.97 29.45
C SER A 360 3.53 -14.10 28.04
N PHE A 361 4.29 -14.69 27.12
CA PHE A 361 3.81 -14.99 25.78
C PHE A 361 3.03 -16.31 25.80
N ASN A 362 1.71 -16.21 25.81
CA ASN A 362 0.84 -17.31 25.40
C ASN A 362 1.06 -17.57 23.89
N GLU A 363 1.38 -18.81 23.56
CA GLU A 363 1.69 -19.30 22.20
C GLU A 363 0.48 -19.27 21.24
N SER A 364 -0.72 -18.92 21.74
CA SER A 364 -1.96 -18.80 20.97
C SER A 364 -2.21 -17.40 20.37
N THR A 365 -1.35 -16.41 20.64
CA THR A 365 -1.51 -15.00 20.20
C THR A 365 -0.58 -14.55 19.07
N ILE A 366 0.19 -15.48 18.49
CA ILE A 366 1.19 -15.19 17.45
C ILE A 366 0.57 -14.61 16.15
N SER A 367 -0.74 -14.76 15.93
CA SER A 367 -1.47 -14.13 14.82
C SER A 367 -1.82 -12.65 15.02
N ILE A 368 -1.58 -12.07 16.20
CA ILE A 368 -2.03 -10.70 16.57
C ILE A 368 -0.89 -9.65 16.55
N ASN A 369 0.38 -10.04 16.44
CA ASN A 369 1.53 -9.12 16.58
C ASN A 369 2.09 -8.56 15.26
N LYS A 370 1.24 -8.33 14.24
CA LYS A 370 1.66 -7.59 13.04
C LYS A 370 1.26 -6.13 13.15
N SER A 371 2.26 -5.25 13.23
CA SER A 371 2.11 -3.80 13.22
C SER A 371 1.57 -3.32 11.88
N SER A 372 0.55 -2.46 11.88
CA SER A 372 0.03 -1.75 10.70
C SER A 372 0.44 -0.26 10.69
N SER A 373 1.48 0.08 11.46
CA SER A 373 1.95 1.45 11.71
C SER A 373 2.61 2.14 10.52
N LEU A 374 2.83 1.44 9.39
CA LEU A 374 3.47 1.99 8.19
C LEU A 374 2.50 2.15 7.01
N ALA A 375 2.56 3.30 6.34
CA ALA A 375 1.78 3.59 5.13
C ALA A 375 2.70 4.04 4.01
N LEU A 376 2.59 3.35 2.87
CA LEU A 376 3.40 3.59 1.70
C LEU A 376 2.57 4.27 0.62
N PHE A 377 2.97 5.47 0.24
CA PHE A 377 2.46 6.23 -0.89
C PHE A 377 3.42 6.07 -2.06
N THR A 378 2.92 5.81 -3.26
CA THR A 378 3.73 5.78 -4.48
C THR A 378 3.07 6.53 -5.63
N TRP A 379 3.87 7.22 -6.42
CA TRP A 379 3.40 7.99 -7.58
C TRP A 379 4.48 8.10 -8.65
N LEU A 380 4.06 8.41 -9.87
CA LEU A 380 4.97 8.83 -10.93
C LEU A 380 5.26 10.31 -10.82
N SER A 381 6.54 10.64 -10.96
CA SER A 381 7.04 12.00 -11.02
C SER A 381 7.02 12.56 -12.45
N SER A 382 6.68 13.83 -12.56
CA SER A 382 6.72 14.67 -13.76
C SER A 382 8.14 15.16 -14.08
N THR A 383 9.13 14.86 -13.23
CA THR A 383 10.54 15.11 -13.54
C THR A 383 10.95 14.38 -14.82
N ILE A 384 12.01 14.88 -15.46
CA ILE A 384 12.61 14.25 -16.64
C ILE A 384 14.04 13.80 -16.26
N PRO A 385 14.36 12.49 -16.33
CA PRO A 385 13.48 11.38 -16.69
C PRO A 385 12.35 11.14 -15.66
N THR A 386 11.25 10.51 -16.11
CA THR A 386 10.12 10.14 -15.25
C THR A 386 10.57 9.05 -14.29
N ARG A 387 10.25 9.21 -13.01
CA ARG A 387 10.69 8.32 -11.94
C ARG A 387 9.50 7.85 -11.10
N VAL A 388 9.64 6.71 -10.44
CA VAL A 388 8.73 6.30 -9.37
C VAL A 388 9.20 6.98 -8.10
N TYR A 389 8.34 7.78 -7.50
CA TYR A 389 8.53 8.38 -6.19
C TYR A 389 7.69 7.63 -5.17
N GLY A 390 8.12 7.65 -3.92
CA GLY A 390 7.29 7.21 -2.82
C GLY A 390 7.61 7.90 -1.51
N ALA A 391 6.67 7.75 -0.57
CA ALA A 391 6.79 8.22 0.79
C ALA A 391 6.31 7.14 1.75
N LEU A 392 7.13 6.82 2.76
CA LEU A 392 6.82 5.90 3.84
C LEU A 392 6.51 6.72 5.09
N PHE A 393 5.28 6.68 5.55
CA PHE A 393 4.82 7.34 6.77
C PHE A 393 4.80 6.33 7.92
N ASP A 394 5.35 6.72 9.07
CA ASP A 394 5.35 5.92 10.29
C ASP A 394 4.48 6.57 11.37
N LEU A 395 3.38 5.89 11.70
CA LEU A 395 2.40 6.35 12.66
C LEU A 395 2.94 6.35 14.10
N ASN A 396 3.77 5.39 14.48
CA ASN A 396 4.35 5.37 15.82
C ASN A 396 5.32 6.52 16.01
N MET A 397 6.13 6.83 14.99
CA MET A 397 6.99 8.01 15.04
C MET A 397 6.22 9.33 15.02
N TYR A 398 5.06 9.35 14.36
CA TYR A 398 4.14 10.49 14.41
C TYR A 398 3.59 10.70 15.84
N TYR A 399 3.24 9.62 16.54
CA TYR A 399 2.86 9.66 17.97
C TYR A 399 4.02 10.10 18.86
N PHE A 400 5.23 9.54 18.66
CA PHE A 400 6.43 9.92 19.40
C PHE A 400 6.74 11.42 19.28
N LYS A 401 6.47 12.01 18.11
CA LYS A 401 6.60 13.46 17.87
C LYS A 401 5.36 14.28 18.25
N GLN A 402 4.46 13.72 19.05
CA GLN A 402 3.26 14.37 19.61
C GLN A 402 2.25 14.83 18.55
N THR A 403 2.03 14.00 17.52
CA THR A 403 0.98 14.19 16.51
C THR A 403 0.96 15.59 15.87
N PRO A 404 2.07 16.03 15.27
CA PRO A 404 2.20 17.37 14.72
C PRO A 404 1.23 17.62 13.56
N THR A 405 0.66 18.81 13.48
CA THR A 405 -0.32 19.15 12.43
C THR A 405 0.28 19.29 11.03
N ARG A 406 1.61 19.35 10.91
CA ARG A 406 2.34 19.56 9.65
C ARG A 406 3.64 18.78 9.65
N LEU A 407 4.13 18.47 8.45
CA LEU A 407 5.49 17.97 8.28
C LEU A 407 6.50 19.05 8.69
N TYR A 408 7.58 18.65 9.37
CA TYR A 408 8.70 19.52 9.69
C TYR A 408 10.01 18.74 9.63
N HIS A 409 11.10 19.47 9.41
CA HIS A 409 12.45 18.90 9.39
C HIS A 409 13.02 18.84 10.81
N ASP A 410 13.85 17.83 11.09
CA ASP A 410 14.53 17.61 12.37
C ASP A 410 15.62 18.64 12.72
N GLY A 411 15.82 19.65 11.86
CA GLY A 411 16.79 20.72 12.06
C GLY A 411 18.25 20.33 11.74
N THR A 412 18.51 19.09 11.36
CA THR A 412 19.84 18.64 10.94
C THR A 412 20.14 19.05 9.49
N ASP A 413 21.41 18.91 9.07
CA ASP A 413 21.83 19.22 7.70
C ASP A 413 21.11 18.36 6.65
N LEU A 414 20.69 17.15 7.01
CA LEU A 414 19.93 16.26 6.14
C LEU A 414 18.43 16.56 6.11
N ARG A 415 17.95 17.43 7.01
CA ARG A 415 16.55 17.89 7.05
C ARG A 415 15.57 16.71 6.97
N GLN A 416 15.82 15.66 7.74
CA GLN A 416 14.96 14.48 7.75
C GLN A 416 13.61 14.86 8.35
N ILE A 417 12.53 14.17 7.93
CA ILE A 417 11.22 14.33 8.56
C ILE A 417 11.05 13.15 9.52
N PRO A 418 10.92 13.37 10.84
CA PRO A 418 11.03 12.30 11.83
C PRO A 418 10.08 11.12 11.68
N PHE A 419 8.95 11.31 10.99
CA PHE A 419 7.86 10.35 10.85
C PHE A 419 7.46 10.12 9.38
N CYS A 420 8.26 10.62 8.43
CA CYS A 420 8.02 10.36 7.01
C CYS A 420 9.34 10.33 6.23
N SER A 421 9.57 9.28 5.45
CA SER A 421 10.74 9.18 4.56
C SER A 421 10.30 9.20 3.10
N GLY A 422 11.05 9.92 2.25
CA GLY A 422 10.83 9.92 0.81
C GLY A 422 11.86 9.04 0.10
N PHE A 423 11.46 8.39 -0.99
CA PHE A 423 12.37 7.66 -1.88
C PHE A 423 12.03 7.89 -3.36
N GLN A 424 12.98 7.60 -4.24
CA GLN A 424 12.79 7.66 -5.69
C GLN A 424 13.67 6.65 -6.43
N THR A 425 13.23 6.18 -7.59
CA THR A 425 14.07 5.38 -8.50
C THR A 425 15.22 6.20 -9.07
N ASP A 426 16.35 5.54 -9.28
CA ASP A 426 17.53 6.12 -9.91
C ASP A 426 17.31 6.44 -11.40
N ASP A 427 18.17 7.30 -11.97
CA ASP A 427 18.13 7.72 -13.37
C ASP A 427 18.41 6.60 -14.38
N SER A 428 19.02 5.51 -13.90
CA SER A 428 19.29 4.32 -14.69
C SER A 428 18.03 3.53 -15.07
N VAL A 429 16.87 3.82 -14.47
CA VAL A 429 15.62 3.11 -14.73
C VAL A 429 14.73 3.89 -15.72
N ASP A 430 14.66 3.44 -16.98
CA ASP A 430 13.79 4.07 -17.99
C ASP A 430 12.31 3.71 -17.78
N ILE A 431 11.66 4.42 -16.86
CA ILE A 431 10.25 4.22 -16.51
C ILE A 431 9.29 4.86 -17.54
N LYS A 432 9.78 5.76 -18.41
CA LYS A 432 8.94 6.53 -19.33
C LYS A 432 8.08 5.68 -20.26
N ASN A 433 8.50 4.45 -20.54
CA ASN A 433 7.81 3.51 -21.42
C ASN A 433 7.14 2.35 -20.69
N MET A 434 7.11 2.37 -19.35
CA MET A 434 6.77 1.18 -18.58
C MET A 434 5.27 0.96 -18.34
N ASP A 435 4.37 1.92 -18.58
CA ASP A 435 2.92 1.76 -18.34
C ASP A 435 2.61 0.95 -17.05
N ILE A 436 3.00 1.49 -15.89
CA ILE A 436 2.91 0.79 -14.62
C ILE A 436 1.45 0.40 -14.33
N LEU A 437 1.24 -0.86 -13.97
CA LEU A 437 -0.05 -1.42 -13.59
C LEU A 437 -0.24 -1.43 -12.08
N ASP A 438 0.80 -1.82 -11.32
CA ASP A 438 0.74 -1.88 -9.86
C ASP A 438 2.13 -1.85 -9.23
N ILE A 439 2.21 -1.48 -7.96
CA ILE A 439 3.43 -1.51 -7.15
C ILE A 439 3.10 -1.86 -5.70
N VAL A 440 3.83 -2.82 -5.14
CA VAL A 440 3.65 -3.29 -3.76
C VAL A 440 5.00 -3.47 -3.06
N MET A 441 5.05 -3.16 -1.76
CA MET A 441 6.20 -3.46 -0.91
C MET A 441 6.10 -4.88 -0.37
N MET A 442 7.23 -5.57 -0.27
CA MET A 442 7.33 -6.85 0.40
C MET A 442 7.54 -6.65 1.90
N PRO A 443 6.56 -6.94 2.79
CA PRO A 443 6.70 -6.65 4.21
C PRO A 443 7.86 -7.40 4.86
N ASN A 444 8.11 -8.64 4.42
CA ASN A 444 9.22 -9.48 4.90
C ASN A 444 10.62 -8.97 4.50
N SER A 445 10.71 -8.01 3.59
CA SER A 445 11.99 -7.40 3.20
C SER A 445 12.38 -6.22 4.08
N LEU A 446 11.46 -5.72 4.91
CA LEU A 446 11.69 -4.55 5.74
C LEU A 446 12.75 -4.84 6.80
N ARG A 447 13.77 -4.00 6.86
CA ARG A 447 14.88 -4.07 7.82
C ARG A 447 15.22 -2.66 8.28
N ALA A 448 15.41 -2.47 9.58
CA ALA A 448 15.96 -1.23 10.10
C ALA A 448 17.49 -1.25 10.01
N PHE A 449 18.09 -0.09 9.72
CA PHE A 449 19.52 0.13 9.90
C PHE A 449 19.87 0.03 11.39
N VAL A 450 20.94 -0.70 11.70
CA VAL A 450 21.41 -0.85 13.09
C VAL A 450 22.73 -0.10 13.23
N SER A 451 22.75 0.89 14.12
CA SER A 451 23.98 1.60 14.46
C SER A 451 24.79 0.84 15.51
N VAL A 452 26.11 0.74 15.32
CA VAL A 452 27.03 0.21 16.36
C VAL A 452 27.36 1.30 17.39
N ASN A 453 27.14 2.57 17.04
CA ASN A 453 27.39 3.71 17.90
C ASN A 453 26.05 4.30 18.36
N ASN A 454 25.70 4.03 19.61
CA ASN A 454 24.67 4.74 20.38
C ASN A 454 23.25 4.69 19.77
N GLU A 455 22.46 3.72 20.23
CA GLU A 455 21.05 3.51 19.80
C GLU A 455 20.12 4.67 20.22
N ASP A 456 20.55 5.58 21.10
CA ASP A 456 19.73 6.64 21.67
C ASP A 456 19.57 7.90 20.79
N LYS A 457 19.95 7.82 19.51
CA LYS A 457 19.79 8.96 18.58
C LYS A 457 18.42 8.90 17.91
N ASP A 458 17.62 9.96 18.08
CA ASP A 458 16.31 10.14 17.43
C ASP A 458 16.30 9.72 15.95
N GLN A 459 17.35 10.07 15.19
CA GLN A 459 17.47 9.77 13.76
C GLN A 459 17.46 8.26 13.43
N LEU A 460 17.85 7.41 14.37
CA LEU A 460 17.86 5.95 14.21
C LEU A 460 16.46 5.33 14.37
N PHE A 461 15.47 6.12 14.77
CA PHE A 461 14.06 5.70 14.84
C PHE A 461 13.22 6.25 13.68
N TYR A 462 13.78 7.12 12.83
CA TYR A 462 13.04 7.71 11.71
C TYR A 462 12.78 6.67 10.62
N PRO A 463 11.69 6.77 9.83
CA PRO A 463 11.40 5.80 8.79
C PRO A 463 12.45 5.74 7.66
N SER A 464 13.38 6.69 7.60
CA SER A 464 14.52 6.68 6.68
C SER A 464 15.56 5.61 7.01
N VAL A 465 15.49 5.01 8.20
CA VAL A 465 16.36 3.89 8.62
C VAL A 465 15.94 2.58 7.95
N TYR A 466 14.74 2.54 7.38
CA TYR A 466 14.22 1.32 6.79
C TYR A 466 14.79 1.08 5.39
N SER A 467 15.31 -0.12 5.21
CA SER A 467 15.56 -0.77 3.92
C SER A 467 14.40 -1.72 3.61
N PHE A 468 13.92 -1.75 2.37
CA PHE A 468 12.86 -2.64 1.92
C PHE A 468 12.87 -2.84 0.42
N SER A 469 12.05 -3.76 -0.07
CA SER A 469 11.95 -4.10 -1.48
C SER A 469 10.55 -3.90 -2.02
N LEU A 470 10.49 -3.51 -3.29
CA LEU A 470 9.29 -3.21 -4.05
C LEU A 470 9.19 -4.15 -5.25
N LYS A 471 7.99 -4.66 -5.47
CA LYS A 471 7.57 -5.37 -6.68
C LYS A 471 6.79 -4.41 -7.56
N LEU A 472 7.21 -4.26 -8.81
CA LEU A 472 6.55 -3.41 -9.80
C LEU A 472 6.00 -4.28 -10.92
N LEU A 473 4.72 -4.07 -11.26
CA LEU A 473 4.08 -4.71 -12.40
C LEU A 473 3.88 -3.68 -13.51
N THR A 474 4.32 -4.03 -14.71
CA THR A 474 4.15 -3.23 -15.93
C THR A 474 3.31 -3.99 -16.94
N ARG A 475 2.92 -3.35 -18.04
CA ARG A 475 2.22 -4.04 -19.13
C ARG A 475 3.01 -5.15 -19.83
N LYS A 476 4.32 -5.26 -19.58
CA LYS A 476 5.21 -6.18 -20.31
C LYS A 476 6.06 -7.06 -19.40
N ALA A 477 6.33 -6.58 -18.19
CA ALA A 477 7.30 -7.19 -17.30
C ALA A 477 6.93 -6.99 -15.83
N ALA A 478 7.50 -7.84 -15.00
CA ALA A 478 7.50 -7.70 -13.56
C ALA A 478 8.95 -7.40 -13.11
N MET A 479 9.11 -6.43 -12.21
CA MET A 479 10.42 -5.92 -11.80
C MET A 479 10.53 -5.84 -10.29
N TYR A 480 11.78 -5.89 -9.83
CA TYR A 480 12.16 -5.80 -8.43
C TYR A 480 13.04 -4.58 -8.20
N PHE A 481 12.75 -3.86 -7.12
CA PHE A 481 13.58 -2.75 -6.66
C PHE A 481 13.88 -2.85 -5.17
N THR A 482 15.02 -2.32 -4.75
CA THR A 482 15.38 -2.18 -3.35
C THR A 482 15.55 -0.71 -3.00
N VAL A 483 14.96 -0.32 -1.88
CA VAL A 483 15.20 0.96 -1.21
C VAL A 483 16.11 0.65 -0.03
N ASP A 484 17.33 1.16 -0.06
CA ASP A 484 18.26 1.04 1.08
C ASP A 484 18.00 2.15 2.09
N SER A 485 18.31 1.94 3.37
CA SER A 485 18.31 2.96 4.41
C SER A 485 19.17 4.16 4.00
N ILE A 486 18.81 5.37 4.44
CA ILE A 486 19.60 6.56 4.11
C ILE A 486 21.03 6.45 4.67
N GLN A 487 21.19 5.75 5.79
CA GLN A 487 22.46 5.44 6.42
C GLN A 487 23.33 4.55 5.53
N ASP A 488 22.80 3.43 5.02
CA ASP A 488 23.54 2.53 4.14
C ASP A 488 23.92 3.22 2.83
N GLN A 489 23.00 3.99 2.24
CA GLN A 489 23.29 4.73 1.02
C GLN A 489 24.42 5.73 1.21
N PHE A 490 24.41 6.46 2.32
CA PHE A 490 25.45 7.43 2.61
C PHE A 490 26.79 6.74 2.90
N LEU A 491 26.81 5.66 3.68
CA LEU A 491 28.03 4.88 3.91
C LEU A 491 28.62 4.35 2.61
N LYS A 492 27.79 3.84 1.69
CA LYS A 492 28.21 3.44 0.33
C LYS A 492 28.82 4.62 -0.44
N GLU A 493 28.13 5.76 -0.49
CA GLU A 493 28.59 6.97 -1.20
C GLU A 493 29.94 7.47 -0.70
N VAL A 494 30.13 7.57 0.62
CA VAL A 494 31.40 8.02 1.21
C VAL A 494 32.49 6.96 1.02
N SER A 495 32.15 5.67 1.07
CA SER A 495 33.12 4.60 0.85
C SER A 495 33.65 4.56 -0.60
N MET A 496 32.80 4.84 -1.59
CA MET A 496 33.21 4.93 -3.00
C MET A 496 34.07 6.16 -3.29
N ASN A 497 33.87 7.25 -2.54
CA ASN A 497 34.64 8.50 -2.68
C ASN A 497 35.58 8.70 -1.49
N PHE A 498 36.20 7.62 -1.00
CA PHE A 498 36.95 7.64 0.26
C PHE A 498 38.06 8.68 0.27
N VAL A 499 38.89 8.75 -0.79
CA VAL A 499 40.04 9.67 -0.91
C VAL A 499 39.63 11.15 -0.79
N GLU A 500 38.54 11.53 -1.46
CA GLU A 500 38.01 12.89 -1.41
C GLU A 500 37.51 13.23 0.00
N ASN A 501 36.76 12.31 0.61
CA ASN A 501 36.24 12.49 1.96
C ASN A 501 37.34 12.43 3.03
N TRP A 502 38.43 11.69 2.81
CA TRP A 502 39.61 11.66 3.68
C TRP A 502 40.35 13.00 3.66
N SER A 503 40.47 13.58 2.46
CA SER A 503 41.10 14.89 2.27
C SER A 503 40.27 16.02 2.89
N ASN A 504 38.93 15.92 2.85
CA ASN A 504 38.01 16.88 3.47
C ASN A 504 36.89 16.19 4.28
N PRO A 505 37.19 15.75 5.52
CA PRO A 505 36.27 14.91 6.31
C PRO A 505 35.10 15.67 6.94
N SER A 506 35.10 17.01 6.89
CA SER A 506 34.11 17.83 7.60
C SER A 506 32.69 17.58 7.11
N ASN A 507 32.47 17.50 5.79
CA ASN A 507 31.14 17.25 5.22
C ASN A 507 30.63 15.85 5.57
N ALA A 508 31.51 14.84 5.47
CA ALA A 508 31.16 13.46 5.82
C ALA A 508 30.77 13.33 7.30
N CYS A 509 31.56 13.92 8.20
CA CYS A 509 31.28 13.88 9.64
C CYS A 509 29.98 14.60 10.03
N MET A 510 29.68 15.76 9.43
CA MET A 510 28.41 16.46 9.68
C MET A 510 27.21 15.59 9.28
N LYS A 511 27.31 14.92 8.13
CA LYS A 511 26.27 13.99 7.67
C LYS A 511 26.17 12.72 8.52
N PHE A 512 27.29 12.14 8.97
CA PHE A 512 27.26 11.00 9.92
C PHE A 512 26.51 11.36 11.20
N HIS A 513 26.74 12.56 11.74
CA HIS A 513 25.99 13.05 12.88
C HIS A 513 24.50 13.27 12.57
N ALA A 514 24.19 13.91 11.43
CA ALA A 514 22.82 14.13 10.99
C ALA A 514 22.05 12.82 10.68
N LEU A 515 22.76 11.69 10.54
CA LEU A 515 22.20 10.34 10.33
C LEU A 515 22.04 9.54 11.63
N GLY A 516 22.56 10.04 12.76
CA GLY A 516 22.60 9.29 14.02
C GLY A 516 23.65 8.17 14.05
N ILE A 517 24.49 8.03 13.01
CA ILE A 517 25.60 7.04 12.98
C ILE A 517 26.75 7.52 13.88
N GLY A 518 26.71 8.80 14.30
CA GLY A 518 27.88 9.42 14.88
C GLY A 518 27.77 10.69 15.71
N ALA A 519 28.87 11.02 16.39
CA ALA A 519 29.06 12.27 17.12
C ALA A 519 29.81 13.30 16.24
N LEU A 520 29.57 14.60 16.45
CA LEU A 520 30.35 15.65 15.79
C LEU A 520 31.76 15.75 16.42
N PRO A 521 32.86 15.57 15.66
CA PRO A 521 34.20 15.80 16.16
C PRO A 521 34.57 17.29 16.11
N TYR A 522 35.31 17.77 17.12
CA TYR A 522 35.68 19.18 17.27
C TYR A 522 36.91 19.60 16.43
N GLU A 523 37.90 18.73 16.26
CA GLU A 523 39.16 19.04 15.56
C GLU A 523 39.38 18.22 14.27
N SER A 524 40.20 18.72 13.33
CA SER A 524 40.39 18.13 12.00
C SER A 524 40.97 16.71 11.98
N ASN A 525 41.98 16.43 12.81
CA ASN A 525 42.56 15.09 12.97
C ASN A 525 41.58 14.10 13.58
N ASP A 526 40.76 14.57 14.54
CA ASP A 526 39.69 13.76 15.13
C ASP A 526 38.65 13.37 14.08
N LYS A 527 38.36 14.24 13.09
CA LYS A 527 37.38 13.92 12.02
C LYS A 527 37.83 12.76 11.14
N ARG A 528 39.11 12.67 10.80
CA ARG A 528 39.67 11.57 10.00
C ARG A 528 39.63 10.25 10.76
N PHE A 529 40.08 10.26 12.00
CA PHE A 529 40.01 9.08 12.87
C PHE A 529 38.56 8.62 13.09
N TYR A 530 37.66 9.58 13.25
CA TYR A 530 36.23 9.34 13.41
C TYR A 530 35.61 8.65 12.19
N GLN A 531 35.95 9.11 10.98
CA GLN A 531 35.53 8.48 9.73
C GLN A 531 36.02 7.04 9.60
N LEU A 532 37.30 6.77 9.92
CA LEU A 532 37.85 5.41 9.93
C LEU A 532 37.12 4.51 10.92
N SER A 533 36.93 4.99 12.16
CA SER A 533 36.22 4.24 13.19
C SER A 533 34.80 3.87 12.74
N THR A 534 34.11 4.79 12.07
CA THR A 534 32.77 4.57 11.54
C THR A 534 32.77 3.47 10.47
N PHE A 535 33.68 3.53 9.49
CA PHE A 535 33.74 2.49 8.45
C PHE A 535 34.14 1.11 8.98
N LEU A 536 35.08 1.03 9.91
CA LEU A 536 35.47 -0.23 10.55
C LEU A 536 34.27 -0.88 11.26
N LYS A 537 33.48 -0.10 12.00
CA LYS A 537 32.31 -0.58 12.75
C LYS A 537 31.16 -1.01 11.85
N HIS A 538 31.00 -0.39 10.69
CA HIS A 538 29.90 -0.65 9.77
C HIS A 538 30.27 -1.59 8.61
N SER A 539 31.36 -2.35 8.73
CA SER A 539 31.81 -3.32 7.71
C SER A 539 32.19 -2.72 6.36
N TYR A 540 32.54 -1.43 6.31
CA TYR A 540 33.09 -0.76 5.12
C TYR A 540 34.62 -0.68 5.14
N HIS A 541 35.29 -1.58 5.88
CA HIS A 541 36.75 -1.57 6.04
C HIS A 541 37.53 -1.82 4.73
N PHE A 542 36.89 -2.39 3.71
CA PHE A 542 37.52 -2.67 2.42
C PHE A 542 37.99 -1.39 1.69
N CYS A 543 37.30 -0.26 1.84
CA CYS A 543 37.73 0.99 1.19
C CYS A 543 39.01 1.56 1.83
N ILE A 544 39.20 1.31 3.13
CA ILE A 544 40.44 1.67 3.85
C ILE A 544 41.60 0.82 3.34
N ILE A 545 41.36 -0.48 3.16
CA ILE A 545 42.37 -1.40 2.62
C ILE A 545 42.75 -1.00 1.19
N ASP A 546 41.76 -0.71 0.35
CA ASP A 546 41.98 -0.28 -1.04
C ASP A 546 42.80 1.01 -1.11
N PHE A 547 42.48 2.00 -0.27
CA PHE A 547 43.24 3.24 -0.14
C PHE A 547 44.70 3.00 0.26
N ILE A 548 44.95 2.17 1.28
CA ILE A 548 46.30 1.85 1.74
C ILE A 548 47.13 1.14 0.66
N LEU A 549 46.50 0.28 -0.14
CA LEU A 549 47.19 -0.54 -1.14
C LEU A 549 47.44 0.20 -2.46
N ASN A 550 46.59 1.15 -2.83
CA ASN A 550 46.57 1.73 -4.18
C ASN A 550 46.91 3.23 -4.25
N ASP A 551 46.94 3.96 -3.13
CA ASP A 551 47.24 5.40 -3.13
C ASP A 551 48.69 5.67 -2.69
N GLU A 552 49.48 6.36 -3.54
CA GLU A 552 50.90 6.68 -3.29
C GLU A 552 51.08 7.81 -2.24
N THR A 553 50.01 8.25 -1.57
CA THR A 553 50.12 9.21 -0.46
C THR A 553 50.99 8.64 0.67
N PRO A 554 51.93 9.42 1.23
CA PRO A 554 52.85 8.92 2.24
C PRO A 554 52.07 8.42 3.46
N VAL A 555 52.29 7.15 3.80
CA VAL A 555 51.73 6.37 4.93
C VAL A 555 52.14 6.94 6.31
N THR A 556 52.53 8.21 6.40
CA THR A 556 52.90 8.89 7.64
C THR A 556 51.70 9.39 8.44
N ASP A 557 50.55 9.66 7.80
CA ASP A 557 49.34 10.17 8.48
C ASP A 557 48.40 9.06 9.02
N LEU A 558 48.68 7.79 8.69
CA LEU A 558 47.86 6.61 9.03
C LEU A 558 48.45 5.73 10.15
N LYS A 559 49.71 5.98 10.54
CA LYS A 559 50.35 5.39 11.73
C LYS A 559 50.10 6.27 12.94
#